data_AF-A0A0C3QWI2-F1
#
_entry.id   AF-A0A0C3QWI2-F1
#
_cell.length_a   1.000
_cell.length_b   1.000
_cell.length_c   1.000
_cell.angle_alpha   90.00
_cell.angle_beta   90.00
_cell.angle_gamma   90.00
#
_symmetry.space_group_name_H-M   'P 1'
#
loop_
_entity.id
_entity.type
_entity.pdbx_description
1 polymer ?
#
loop_
_entity_poly.entity_id
_entity_poly.type
_entity_poly.pdbx_seq_one_letter_code
_entity_poly.pdbx_strand_id
1 'polypeptide(L)'
;WYLEAGSNGYRFKNGASGTYLGYTKLEQGESLCGRGIPFEWTVTPASKGYQILPAQNQELALQLAGGKRDNGAKICLYRNHGGNYQMWRFDQA
;
A
#
# COMPACT_ATOMS: atom_id res chain seq x y z
N TRP A 1 3.42 10.84 5.35
CA TRP A 1 2.26 9.96 5.59
C TRP A 1 2.17 9.72 7.08
N TYR A 2 0.96 9.70 7.64
CA TYR A 2 0.73 9.27 9.01
C TYR A 2 0.29 7.81 9.02
N LEU A 3 0.96 7.00 9.83
CA LEU A 3 0.54 5.63 10.10
C LEU A 3 -0.27 5.64 11.40
N GLU A 4 -1.57 5.43 11.26
CA GLU A 4 -2.50 5.37 12.39
C GLU A 4 -2.79 3.90 12.71
N ALA A 5 -2.69 3.49 13.97
CA ALA A 5 -3.10 2.14 14.37
C ALA A 5 -4.59 1.94 14.09
N GLY A 6 -4.94 0.80 13.49
CA GLY A 6 -6.30 0.31 13.27
C GLY A 6 -6.58 -0.93 14.11
N SER A 7 -7.74 -1.55 13.92
CA SER A 7 -8.13 -2.77 14.64
C SER A 7 -7.41 -4.03 14.13
N ASN A 8 -7.06 -4.08 12.84
CA ASN A 8 -6.43 -5.21 12.15
C ASN A 8 -5.14 -4.83 11.41
N GLY A 9 -4.55 -3.67 11.71
CA GLY A 9 -3.33 -3.20 11.05
C GLY A 9 -3.15 -1.69 11.15
N TYR A 10 -2.77 -1.07 10.04
CA TYR A 10 -2.50 0.37 9.96
C TYR A 10 -3.40 1.05 8.93
N ARG A 11 -3.74 2.30 9.20
CA ARG A 11 -4.39 3.21 8.26
C ARG A 11 -3.34 4.23 7.80
N PHE A 12 -3.21 4.38 6.50
CA PHE A 12 -2.22 5.26 5.89
C PHE A 12 -2.90 6.57 5.50
N LYS A 13 -2.71 7.63 6.29
CA LYS A 13 -3.27 8.96 6.00
C LYS A 13 -2.26 9.84 5.30
N ASN A 14 -2.66 10.42 4.18
CA ASN A 14 -1.87 11.44 3.52
C ASN A 14 -2.01 12.76 4.29
N GLY A 15 -0.90 13.32 4.76
CA GLY A 15 -0.93 14.52 5.58
C GLY A 15 -1.29 15.80 4.83
N ALA A 16 -1.08 15.83 3.50
CA ALA A 16 -1.38 17.00 2.67
C ALA A 16 -2.86 17.04 2.26
N SER A 17 -3.43 15.91 1.84
CA SER A 17 -4.84 15.84 1.41
C SER A 17 -5.82 15.47 2.53
N GLY A 18 -5.34 14.93 3.65
CA GLY A 18 -6.19 14.39 4.71
C GLY A 18 -6.90 13.07 4.36
N THR A 19 -6.73 12.55 3.14
CA THR A 19 -7.34 11.30 2.68
C THR A 19 -6.50 10.07 3.02
N TYR A 20 -7.11 8.90 3.03
CA TYR A 20 -6.46 7.62 3.29
C TYR A 20 -6.07 6.89 2.01
N LEU A 21 -4.97 6.16 2.02
CA LEU A 21 -4.64 5.21 0.96
C LEU A 21 -5.70 4.11 0.92
N GLY A 22 -6.33 3.93 -0.24
CA GLY A 22 -7.36 2.93 -0.43
C GLY A 22 -7.50 2.50 -1.89
N TYR A 23 -8.54 1.72 -2.14
CA TYR A 23 -8.90 1.14 -3.43
C TYR A 23 -10.42 1.23 -3.63
N THR A 24 -10.89 1.08 -4.87
CA THR A 24 -12.32 0.92 -5.18
C THR A 24 -12.71 -0.55 -5.19
N LYS A 25 -11.82 -1.40 -5.72
CA LYS A 25 -12.02 -2.85 -5.83
C LYS A 25 -10.83 -3.61 -5.26
N LEU A 26 -11.11 -4.68 -4.54
CA LEU A 26 -10.07 -5.56 -3.98
C LEU A 26 -9.68 -6.62 -5.02
N GLU A 27 -9.04 -6.20 -6.11
CA GLU A 27 -8.66 -7.07 -7.24
C GLU A 27 -7.28 -6.72 -7.82
N GLN A 28 -6.67 -7.67 -8.52
CA GLN A 28 -5.37 -7.46 -9.15
C GLN A 28 -5.45 -6.37 -10.25
N GLY A 29 -4.50 -5.44 -10.21
CA GLY A 29 -4.35 -4.37 -11.19
C GLY A 29 -4.99 -3.05 -10.76
N GLU A 30 -5.83 -3.05 -9.72
CA GLU A 30 -6.54 -1.88 -9.21
C GLU A 30 -5.56 -0.76 -8.84
N SER A 31 -5.87 0.46 -9.26
CA SER A 31 -5.06 1.63 -8.91
C SER A 31 -5.37 2.07 -7.48
N LEU A 32 -4.33 2.26 -6.67
CA LEU A 32 -4.52 2.83 -5.35
C LEU A 32 -4.73 4.35 -5.44
N CYS A 33 -5.63 4.86 -4.61
CA CYS A 33 -6.01 6.26 -4.62
C CYS A 33 -6.31 6.78 -3.21
N GLY A 34 -6.41 8.10 -3.08
CA GLY A 34 -6.90 8.74 -1.86
C GLY A 34 -8.40 8.53 -1.68
N ARG A 35 -8.81 8.12 -0.48
CA ARG A 35 -10.20 7.89 -0.09
C ARG A 35 -10.54 8.70 1.15
N GLY A 36 -11.77 9.20 1.23
CA GLY A 36 -12.26 9.94 2.41
C GLY A 36 -12.48 9.05 3.64
N ILE A 37 -12.52 7.72 3.45
CA ILE A 37 -12.68 6.73 4.51
C ILE A 37 -11.39 5.92 4.68
N PRO A 38 -11.07 5.47 5.91
CA PRO A 38 -9.88 4.68 6.15
C PRO A 38 -10.00 3.26 5.59
N PHE A 39 -8.88 2.75 5.11
CA PHE A 39 -8.67 1.34 4.79
C PHE A 39 -7.56 0.82 5.69
N GLU A 40 -7.69 -0.42 6.13
CA GLU A 40 -6.68 -1.06 6.96
C GLU A 40 -5.74 -1.93 6.12
N TRP A 41 -4.47 -1.85 6.46
CA TRP A 41 -3.37 -2.49 5.77
C TRP A 41 -2.51 -3.23 6.78
N THR A 42 -2.18 -4.48 6.46
CA THR A 42 -1.16 -5.25 7.17
C THR A 42 0.22 -4.83 6.68
N VAL A 43 1.12 -4.51 7.60
CA VAL A 43 2.52 -4.18 7.30
C VAL A 43 3.39 -5.31 7.84
N THR A 44 4.00 -6.07 6.93
CA THR A 44 4.75 -7.28 7.28
C THR A 44 6.23 -7.08 6.95
N PRO A 45 7.17 -7.37 7.86
CA PRO A 45 8.59 -7.38 7.55
C PRO A 45 8.90 -8.34 6.40
N ALA A 46 9.83 -7.95 5.54
CA ALA A 46 10.32 -8.76 4.43
C ALA A 46 11.84 -8.75 4.39
N SER A 47 12.44 -9.58 3.53
CA SER A 47 13.90 -9.63 3.35
C SER A 47 14.51 -8.29 2.93
N LYS A 48 13.69 -7.39 2.35
CA LYS A 48 14.05 -6.02 2.03
C LYS A 48 12.91 -5.08 2.43
N GLY A 49 12.96 -4.50 3.63
CA GLY A 49 11.95 -3.56 4.09
C GLY A 49 10.64 -4.26 4.48
N TYR A 50 9.52 -3.79 3.95
CA TYR A 50 8.18 -4.24 4.33
C TYR A 50 7.30 -4.50 3.11
N GLN A 51 6.41 -5.47 3.23
CA GLN A 51 5.24 -5.57 2.36
C GLN A 51 4.05 -4.89 3.02
N ILE A 52 3.20 -4.28 2.19
CA ILE A 52 1.97 -3.62 2.62
C ILE A 52 0.82 -4.32 1.89
N LEU A 53 -0.06 -4.97 2.65
CA LEU A 53 -1.13 -5.84 2.15
C LEU A 53 -2.48 -5.29 2.61
N PRO A 54 -3.55 -5.36 1.81
CA PRO A 54 -4.90 -5.11 2.32
C PRO A 54 -5.20 -6.04 3.49
N ALA A 55 -5.68 -5.51 4.62
CA ALA A 55 -5.97 -6.34 5.80
C ALA A 55 -6.98 -7.46 5.51
N GLN A 56 -7.86 -7.26 4.52
CA GLN A 56 -8.89 -8.21 4.09
C GLN A 56 -8.40 -9.29 3.11
N ASN A 57 -7.24 -9.10 2.46
CA ASN A 57 -6.71 -10.06 1.48
C ASN A 57 -5.18 -9.99 1.38
N GLN A 58 -4.51 -11.00 1.95
CA GLN A 58 -3.05 -11.11 1.96
C GLN A 58 -2.45 -11.68 0.67
N GLU A 59 -3.29 -12.14 -0.27
CA GLU A 59 -2.86 -12.57 -1.61
C GLU A 59 -2.56 -11.39 -2.53
N LEU A 60 -2.87 -10.16 -2.13
CA LEU A 60 -2.56 -8.92 -2.83
C LEU A 60 -1.60 -8.05 -2.02
N ALA A 61 -0.73 -7.34 -2.73
CA ALA A 61 0.25 -6.41 -2.15
C ALA A 61 0.23 -5.07 -2.89
N LEU A 62 0.63 -4.02 -2.17
CA LEU A 62 0.92 -2.71 -2.74
C LEU A 62 2.17 -2.79 -3.61
N GLN A 63 2.00 -2.49 -4.89
CA GLN A 63 3.02 -2.68 -5.92
C GLN A 63 3.27 -1.40 -6.71
N LEU A 64 4.55 -1.09 -6.96
CA LEU A 64 4.96 -0.19 -8.03
C LEU A 64 4.82 -0.90 -9.37
N ALA A 65 3.86 -0.48 -10.20
CA ALA A 65 3.48 -1.20 -11.41
C ALA A 65 4.67 -1.38 -12.37
N GLY A 66 5.05 -2.64 -12.61
CA GLY A 66 6.16 -3.01 -13.49
C GLY A 66 7.54 -2.51 -13.03
N GLY A 67 7.69 -2.05 -11.78
CA GLY A 67 8.93 -1.47 -11.28
C GLY A 67 9.37 -0.20 -12.01
N LYS A 68 8.43 0.49 -12.69
CA LYS A 68 8.72 1.71 -13.45
C LYS A 68 9.17 2.83 -12.51
N ARG A 69 10.25 3.50 -12.88
CA ARG A 69 10.85 4.60 -12.09
C ARG A 69 10.45 5.99 -12.59
N ASP A 70 9.61 6.04 -13.62
CA ASP A 70 9.12 7.29 -14.20
C ASP A 70 8.18 8.03 -13.23
N ASN A 71 8.19 9.35 -13.28
CA ASN A 71 7.25 10.16 -12.52
C ASN A 71 5.80 9.81 -12.91
N GLY A 72 4.94 9.67 -11.90
CA GLY A 72 3.55 9.24 -12.11
C GLY A 72 3.38 7.73 -12.33
N ALA A 73 4.42 6.93 -12.13
CA ALA A 73 4.29 5.47 -12.13
C ALA A 73 3.16 5.01 -11.17
N LYS A 74 2.28 4.16 -11.70
CA LYS A 74 1.11 3.67 -10.98
C LYS A 74 1.51 2.85 -9.75
N ILE A 75 0.84 3.10 -8.63
CA ILE A 75 0.78 2.18 -7.49
C ILE A 75 -0.52 1.39 -7.58
N CYS A 76 -0.43 0.06 -7.50
CA CYS A 76 -1.59 -0.81 -7.66
C CYS A 76 -1.63 -1.96 -6.65
N LEU A 77 -2.80 -2.57 -6.49
CA LEU A 77 -2.90 -3.92 -5.95
C LEU A 77 -2.39 -4.92 -6.97
N TYR A 78 -1.59 -5.87 -6.53
CA TYR A 78 -1.13 -6.95 -7.38
C TYR A 78 -0.90 -8.22 -6.58
N ARG A 79 -0.97 -9.39 -7.24
CA ARG A 79 -0.67 -10.67 -6.59
C ARG A 79 0.60 -10.57 -5.78
N ASN A 80 0.53 -10.93 -4.51
CA ASN A 80 1.66 -10.98 -3.60
C ASN A 80 2.59 -12.13 -4.01
N HIS A 81 3.80 -11.78 -4.43
CA HIS A 81 4.83 -12.75 -4.85
C HIS A 81 6.23 -12.35 -4.39
N GLY A 82 6.34 -11.38 -3.48
CA GLY A 82 7.61 -10.96 -2.88
C GLY A 82 8.58 -10.28 -3.83
N GLY A 83 8.11 -9.77 -4.98
CA GLY A 83 8.96 -9.05 -5.94
C GLY A 83 9.53 -7.76 -5.35
N ASN A 84 10.71 -7.33 -5.80
CA ASN A 84 11.38 -6.12 -5.27
C ASN A 84 10.50 -4.85 -5.34
N TYR A 85 9.57 -4.76 -6.31
CA TYR A 85 8.64 -3.63 -6.47
C TYR A 85 7.39 -3.73 -5.56
N GLN A 86 7.32 -4.73 -4.69
CA GLN A 86 6.33 -4.88 -3.61
C GLN A 86 6.95 -4.59 -2.22
N MET A 87 8.21 -4.13 -2.21
CA MET A 87 8.99 -3.88 -1.02
C MET A 87 9.11 -2.38 -0.78
N TRP A 88 8.72 -1.97 0.42
CA TRP A 88 8.64 -0.56 0.82
C TRP A 88 9.51 -0.31 2.04
N ARG A 89 10.08 0.89 2.10
CA ARG A 89 10.80 1.39 3.28
C ARG A 89 10.06 2.59 3.83
N PHE A 90 10.09 2.72 5.15
CA PHE A 90 9.62 3.90 5.85
C PHE A 90 10.87 4.67 6.28
N ASP A 91 11.13 5.78 5.62
CA ASP A 91 12.18 6.69 6.06
C ASP A 91 11.62 7.59 7.17
N GLN A 92 12.44 7.85 8.19
CA GLN A 92 12.09 8.84 9.21
C GLN A 92 12.10 10.22 8.55
N ALA A 93 11.09 11.04 8.88
CA ALA A 93 11.02 12.44 8.47
C ALA A 93 11.90 13.30 9.39
#